data_AF-A0A3D6BVQ3-F1
#
_entry.id   AF-A0A3D6BVQ3-F1
#
_cell.length_a   1.000
_cell.length_b   1.000
_cell.length_c   1.000
_cell.angle_alpha   90.00
_cell.angle_beta   90.00
_cell.angle_gamma   90.00
#
_symmetry.space_group_name_H-M   'P 1'
#
loop_
_entity.id
_entity.type
_entity.pdbx_description
1 polymer ?
#
loop_
_entity_poly.entity_id
_entity_poly.type
_entity_poly.pdbx_seq_one_letter_code
_entity_poly.pdbx_strand_id
1 'polypeptide(L)'
;LSGGSADENGMVPFAYLFIMYVVISIGELFMSPVGLSKITDLSPQRIVAFMMGIWFLSSAYAFQIVGFISKQLAVESTDVNVGGLQTLAIYTDGFGLIAKYALGAGLVVLIFSPLMKKLMGNVH
;
A
#
# COMPACT_ATOMS: atom_id res chain seq x y z
N LEU A 1 0.57 0.73 -19.05
CA LEU A 1 -0.09 -0.60 -19.20
C LEU A 1 -1.61 -0.44 -19.25
N SER A 2 -2.28 0.02 -18.20
CA SER A 2 -3.73 0.29 -18.24
C SER A 2 -4.13 1.45 -19.18
N GLY A 3 -3.35 2.53 -19.23
CA GLY A 3 -3.62 3.67 -20.12
C GLY A 3 -3.51 3.39 -21.63
N GLY A 4 -2.81 2.31 -22.01
CA GLY A 4 -2.71 1.87 -23.41
C GLY A 4 -3.75 0.80 -23.80
N SER A 5 -4.55 0.32 -22.84
CA SER A 5 -5.65 -0.63 -23.04
C SER A 5 -7.01 0.02 -22.81
N ALA A 6 -7.05 1.35 -22.67
CA ALA A 6 -8.29 2.09 -22.47
C ALA A 6 -8.98 2.34 -23.82
N ASP A 7 -10.31 2.25 -23.81
CA ASP A 7 -11.13 2.54 -24.99
C ASP A 7 -11.18 4.05 -25.27
N GLU A 8 -11.74 4.46 -26.42
CA GLU A 8 -11.85 5.87 -26.86
C GLU A 8 -12.60 6.75 -25.83
N ASN A 9 -13.42 6.12 -24.98
CA ASN A 9 -14.14 6.73 -23.85
C ASN A 9 -13.32 6.81 -22.54
N GLY A 10 -12.06 6.39 -22.52
CA GLY A 10 -11.19 6.36 -21.33
C GLY A 10 -11.48 5.23 -20.33
N MET A 11 -12.25 4.21 -20.74
CA MET A 11 -12.61 3.08 -19.89
C MET A 11 -11.55 1.98 -19.92
N VAL A 12 -11.16 1.48 -18.75
CA VAL A 12 -10.14 0.42 -18.60
C VAL A 12 -10.81 -0.94 -18.35
N PRO A 13 -10.30 -2.06 -18.91
CA PRO A 13 -10.84 -3.39 -18.67
C PRO A 13 -10.88 -3.77 -17.18
N PHE A 14 -11.99 -4.38 -16.75
CA PHE A 14 -12.20 -4.84 -15.36
C PHE A 14 -11.10 -5.78 -14.84
N ALA A 15 -10.45 -6.53 -15.74
CA ALA A 15 -9.38 -7.46 -15.40
C ALA A 15 -8.23 -6.80 -14.60
N TYR A 16 -7.92 -5.53 -14.87
CA TYR A 16 -6.87 -4.80 -14.15
C TYR A 16 -7.24 -4.56 -12.68
N LEU A 17 -8.49 -4.19 -12.40
CA LEU A 17 -9.00 -4.06 -11.03
C LEU A 17 -8.99 -5.40 -10.33
N PHE A 18 -9.49 -6.45 -10.99
CA PHE A 18 -9.51 -7.80 -10.42
C PHE A 18 -8.11 -8.26 -9.99
N ILE A 19 -7.11 -8.17 -10.88
CA ILE A 19 -5.74 -8.57 -10.59
C ILE A 19 -5.14 -7.71 -9.46
N MET A 20 -5.35 -6.38 -9.50
CA MET A 20 -4.87 -5.48 -8.44
C MET A 20 -5.40 -5.91 -7.06
N TYR A 21 -6.70 -6.12 -6.94
CA TYR A 21 -7.31 -6.53 -5.68
C TYR A 21 -6.80 -7.90 -5.22
N VAL A 22 -6.66 -8.87 -6.13
CA VAL A 22 -6.10 -10.19 -5.80
C VAL A 22 -4.68 -10.06 -5.25
N VAL A 23 -3.80 -9.27 -5.89
CA VAL A 23 -2.43 -9.07 -5.43
C VAL A 23 -2.38 -8.39 -4.07
N ILE A 24 -3.21 -7.36 -3.84
CA ILE A 24 -3.29 -6.66 -2.55
C ILE A 24 -3.78 -7.62 -1.46
N SER A 25 -4.83 -8.40 -1.70
CA SER A 25 -5.37 -9.36 -0.74
C SER A 25 -4.36 -10.45 -0.37
N ILE A 26 -3.58 -10.94 -1.33
CA ILE A 26 -2.47 -11.88 -1.05
C ILE A 26 -1.43 -11.23 -0.14
N GLY A 27 -1.07 -9.97 -0.41
CA GLY A 27 -0.15 -9.20 0.43
C GLY A 27 -0.67 -9.02 1.86
N GLU A 28 -1.94 -8.67 2.02
CA GLU A 28 -2.58 -8.53 3.33
C GLU A 28 -2.60 -9.85 4.11
N LEU A 29 -2.84 -10.97 3.43
CA LEU A 29 -2.85 -12.30 4.04
C LEU A 29 -1.49 -12.67 4.64
N PHE A 30 -0.38 -12.25 4.01
CA PHE A 30 0.95 -12.46 4.57
C PHE A 30 1.30 -11.49 5.70
N MET A 31 0.81 -10.26 5.64
CA MET A 31 1.15 -9.23 6.64
C MET A 31 0.38 -9.36 7.95
N SER A 32 -0.91 -9.71 7.91
CA SER A 32 -1.78 -9.79 9.10
C SER A 32 -1.28 -10.76 10.19
N PRO A 33 -0.98 -12.04 9.89
CA PRO A 33 -0.53 -12.99 10.90
C PRO A 33 0.94 -12.78 11.30
N VAL A 34 1.80 -12.38 10.37
CA VAL A 34 3.24 -12.19 10.62
C VAL A 34 3.49 -10.93 11.46
N GLY A 35 2.81 -9.83 11.15
CA GLY A 35 2.99 -8.55 11.83
C GLY A 35 2.64 -8.65 13.32
N LEU A 36 1.46 -9.16 13.65
CA LEU A 36 1.02 -9.28 15.04
C LEU A 36 1.84 -10.30 15.84
N SER A 37 2.16 -11.47 15.27
CA SER A 37 2.96 -12.49 15.96
C SER A 37 4.37 -12.00 16.28
N LYS A 38 5.06 -11.38 15.32
CA LYS A 38 6.45 -10.96 15.54
C LYS A 38 6.56 -9.81 16.53
N ILE A 39 5.56 -8.94 16.64
CA ILE A 39 5.53 -7.90 17.67
C ILE A 39 5.42 -8.52 19.05
N THR A 40 4.56 -9.52 19.25
CA THR A 40 4.45 -10.18 20.55
C THR A 40 5.69 -11.00 20.89
N ASP A 41 6.28 -11.70 19.92
CA ASP A 41 7.42 -12.60 20.14
C ASP A 41 8.72 -11.87 20.43
N LEU A 42 8.95 -10.70 19.80
CA LEU A 42 10.17 -9.91 19.97
C LEU A 42 10.06 -8.88 21.11
N SER A 43 8.86 -8.66 21.65
CA SER A 43 8.66 -7.69 22.73
C SER A 43 8.98 -8.28 24.10
N PRO A 44 9.62 -7.51 25.01
CA PRO A 44 9.72 -7.90 26.41
C PRO A 44 8.33 -8.11 27.03
N GLN A 45 8.13 -9.20 27.77
CA GLN A 45 6.83 -9.60 28.33
C GLN A 45 6.09 -8.49 29.10
N ARG A 46 6.82 -7.54 29.69
CA ARG A 46 6.25 -6.44 30.47
C ARG A 46 5.63 -5.32 29.62
N ILE A 47 5.98 -5.22 28.33
CA ILE A 47 5.56 -4.10 27.46
C ILE A 47 4.83 -4.54 26.19
N VAL A 48 4.40 -5.80 26.10
CA VAL A 48 3.70 -6.34 24.92
C VAL A 48 2.46 -5.51 24.57
N ALA A 49 1.63 -5.16 25.56
CA ALA A 49 0.44 -4.33 25.34
C ALA A 49 0.78 -2.93 24.81
N PHE A 50 1.89 -2.34 25.26
CA PHE A 50 2.37 -1.05 24.76
C PHE A 50 2.88 -1.15 23.31
N MET A 51 3.63 -2.20 22.98
CA MET A 51 4.12 -2.46 21.62
C MET A 51 2.96 -2.72 20.63
N MET A 52 1.91 -3.42 21.06
CA MET A 52 0.67 -3.55 20.28
C MET A 52 -0.02 -2.20 20.08
N GLY A 53 0.00 -1.32 21.08
CA GLY A 53 -0.47 0.07 20.94
C GLY A 53 0.29 0.85 19.86
N ILE A 54 1.62 0.70 19.81
CA ILE A 54 2.45 1.31 18.76
C ILE A 54 2.11 0.74 17.37
N TRP A 55 1.87 -0.55 17.25
CA TRP A 55 1.46 -1.18 15.99
C TRP A 55 0.16 -0.57 15.45
N PHE A 56 -0.88 -0.49 16.29
CA PHE A 56 -2.15 0.11 15.87
C PHE A 56 -2.03 1.60 15.59
N LEU A 57 -1.22 2.33 16.36
CA LEU A 57 -0.95 3.75 16.12
C LEU A 57 -0.25 3.97 14.78
N SER A 58 0.72 3.12 14.43
CA SER A 58 1.39 3.14 13.13
C SER A 58 0.40 2.92 11.99
N SER A 59 -0.52 1.96 12.13
CA SER A 59 -1.57 1.70 11.14
C SER A 59 -2.53 2.89 10.98
N ALA A 60 -2.93 3.53 12.09
CA ALA A 60 -3.77 4.73 12.05
C ALA A 60 -3.07 5.88 11.30
N TYR A 61 -1.77 6.08 11.56
CA TYR A 61 -0.99 7.08 10.86
C TYR A 61 -0.83 6.77 9.36
N ALA A 62 -0.66 5.49 9.00
CA ALA A 62 -0.63 5.05 7.60
C ALA A 62 -1.94 5.40 6.87
N PHE A 63 -3.10 5.15 7.49
CA PHE A 63 -4.39 5.53 6.92
C PHE A 63 -4.55 7.05 6.76
N GLN A 64 -4.02 7.84 7.69
CA GLN A 64 -4.02 9.30 7.57
C GLN A 64 -3.20 9.77 6.35
N ILE A 65 -2.02 9.20 6.11
CA ILE A 65 -1.20 9.49 4.93
C ILE A 65 -1.93 9.09 3.65
N VAL A 66 -2.53 7.90 3.62
CA VAL A 66 -3.34 7.45 2.48
C VAL A 66 -4.46 8.44 2.20
N GLY A 67 -5.14 8.95 3.23
CA GLY A 67 -6.17 9.98 3.08
C GLY A 67 -5.66 11.27 2.43
N PHE A 68 -4.46 11.71 2.76
CA PHE A 68 -3.84 12.87 2.11
C PHE A 68 -3.50 12.61 0.63
N ILE A 69 -2.97 11.43 0.31
CA ILE A 69 -2.67 11.04 -1.08
C ILE A 69 -3.97 10.92 -1.89
N SER A 70 -5.00 10.28 -1.34
CA SER A 70 -6.30 10.13 -1.99
C SER A 70 -6.98 11.47 -2.29
N LYS A 71 -6.80 12.48 -1.43
CA LYS A 71 -7.28 13.85 -1.71
C LYS A 71 -6.57 14.49 -2.89
N GLN A 72 -5.28 14.22 -3.08
CA GLN A 72 -4.52 14.74 -4.22
C GLN A 72 -4.88 14.03 -5.54
N LEU A 73 -5.28 12.75 -5.46
CA LEU A 73 -5.79 11.99 -6.60
C LEU A 73 -7.29 12.25 -6.87
N ALA A 74 -7.98 12.99 -5.99
CA ALA A 74 -9.38 13.32 -6.19
C ALA A 74 -9.51 14.35 -7.33
N VAL A 75 -10.23 13.98 -8.38
CA VAL A 75 -10.62 14.91 -9.43
C VAL A 75 -11.81 15.71 -8.90
N GLU A 76 -11.61 17.00 -8.62
CA GLU A 76 -12.72 17.92 -8.31
C GLU A 76 -13.55 18.16 -9.57
N SER A 77 -14.59 17.35 -9.74
CA SER A 77 -15.58 17.48 -10.81
C SER A 77 -16.56 18.62 -10.49
N THR A 78 -16.11 19.87 -10.63
CA THR A 78 -17.02 21.02 -10.65
C THR A 78 -17.61 21.25 -12.05
N ASP A 79 -17.00 20.69 -13.10
CA ASP A 79 -17.51 20.76 -14.47
C ASP A 79 -18.00 19.39 -14.97
N VAL A 80 -19.20 19.37 -15.56
CA VAL A 80 -19.90 18.17 -16.09
C VAL A 80 -19.22 17.59 -17.36
N ASN A 81 -18.08 18.16 -17.78
CA ASN A 81 -17.35 17.81 -19.01
C ASN A 81 -15.89 17.37 -18.76
N VAL A 82 -15.58 16.72 -17.62
CA VAL A 82 -14.26 16.06 -17.49
C VAL A 82 -14.27 14.78 -18.33
N GLY A 83 -13.76 14.88 -19.56
CA GLY A 83 -13.69 13.74 -20.48
C GLY A 83 -12.95 12.55 -19.86
N GLY A 84 -13.45 11.34 -20.07
CA GLY A 84 -12.91 10.12 -19.45
C GLY A 84 -11.41 9.90 -19.67
N LEU A 85 -10.86 10.42 -20.77
CA LEU A 85 -9.42 10.40 -21.08
C LEU A 85 -8.58 11.28 -20.13
N GLN A 86 -9.12 12.40 -19.66
CA GLN A 86 -8.40 13.31 -18.76
C GLN A 86 -8.35 12.73 -17.33
N THR A 87 -9.47 12.17 -16.88
CA THR A 87 -9.56 11.43 -15.62
C THR A 87 -8.67 10.19 -15.61
N LEU A 88 -8.61 9.48 -16.75
CA LEU A 88 -7.73 8.32 -16.91
C LEU A 88 -6.25 8.69 -16.73
N ALA A 89 -5.80 9.79 -17.34
CA ALA A 89 -4.41 10.25 -17.22
C ALA A 89 -4.01 10.54 -15.76
N ILE A 90 -4.89 11.23 -15.02
CA ILE A 90 -4.68 11.54 -13.59
C ILE A 90 -4.56 10.25 -12.76
N TYR A 91 -5.45 9.29 -12.98
CA TYR A 91 -5.38 8.01 -12.27
C TYR A 91 -4.14 7.19 -12.65
N THR A 92 -3.79 7.13 -13.94
CA THR A 92 -2.60 6.37 -14.36
C THR A 92 -1.30 6.95 -13.80
N ASP A 93 -1.18 8.27 -13.75
CA ASP A 93 0.00 8.93 -13.18
C ASP A 93 0.04 8.81 -11.65
N GLY A 94 -1.10 9.00 -10.99
CA GLY A 94 -1.24 8.85 -9.54
C GLY A 94 -0.92 7.43 -9.07
N PHE A 95 -1.52 6.41 -9.69
CA PHE A 95 -1.20 5.00 -9.38
C PHE A 95 0.23 4.64 -9.77
N GLY A 96 0.77 5.21 -10.85
CA GLY A 96 2.17 5.02 -11.24
C GLY A 96 3.15 5.55 -10.19
N LEU A 97 2.85 6.71 -9.59
CA LEU A 97 3.63 7.30 -8.51
C LEU A 97 3.55 6.46 -7.23
N ILE A 98 2.35 6.00 -6.84
CA ILE A 98 2.16 5.07 -5.72
C ILE A 98 2.95 3.77 -5.94
N ALA A 99 2.91 3.20 -7.15
CA ALA A 99 3.64 1.99 -7.49
C ALA A 99 5.17 2.16 -7.35
N LYS A 100 5.72 3.31 -7.78
CA LYS A 100 7.15 3.63 -7.60
C LYS A 100 7.54 3.69 -6.12
N TYR A 101 6.74 4.38 -5.29
CA TYR A 101 7.00 4.45 -3.85
C TYR A 101 6.88 3.09 -3.17
N ALA A 102 5.88 2.28 -3.53
CA ALA A 102 5.71 0.92 -3.00
C ALA A 102 6.89 0.01 -3.37
N LEU A 103 7.37 0.07 -4.62
CA LEU A 103 8.57 -0.66 -5.05
C LEU A 103 9.81 -0.20 -4.31
N GLY A 104 9.98 1.11 -4.12
CA GLY A 104 11.09 1.68 -3.35
C GLY A 104 11.09 1.19 -1.90
N ALA A 105 9.93 1.25 -1.23
CA ALA A 105 9.77 0.74 0.13
C ALA A 105 10.06 -0.77 0.22
N GLY A 106 9.56 -1.57 -0.74
CA GLY A 106 9.87 -3.00 -0.82
C GLY A 106 11.36 -3.28 -0.98
N LEU A 107 12.05 -2.53 -1.83
CA LEU A 107 13.50 -2.64 -2.01
C LEU A 107 14.27 -2.31 -0.73
N VAL A 108 13.88 -1.25 -0.03
CA VAL A 108 14.45 -0.87 1.27
C VAL A 108 14.27 -2.02 2.27
N VAL A 109 13.08 -2.58 2.39
CA VAL A 109 12.81 -3.71 3.29
C VAL A 109 13.67 -4.92 2.94
N LEU A 110 13.87 -5.23 1.66
CA LEU A 110 14.73 -6.34 1.22
C LEU A 110 16.20 -6.11 1.57
N ILE A 111 16.70 -4.89 1.42
CA ILE A 111 18.07 -4.50 1.80
C ILE A 111 18.26 -4.58 3.32
N PHE A 112 17.24 -4.19 4.09
CA PHE A 112 17.27 -4.27 5.56
C PHE A 112 16.98 -5.68 6.10
N SER A 113 16.41 -6.58 5.29
CA SER A 113 16.12 -7.97 5.65
C SER A 113 17.32 -8.72 6.28
N PRO A 114 18.54 -8.73 5.70
CA PRO A 114 19.68 -9.40 6.31
C PRO A 114 20.08 -8.79 7.67
N LEU A 115 19.91 -7.47 7.84
CA LEU A 115 20.20 -6.81 9.11
C LEU A 115 19.20 -7.23 10.19
N MET A 116 17.90 -7.25 9.86
CA MET A 116 16.86 -7.70 10.79
C MET A 116 17.09 -9.16 11.22
N LYS A 117 17.40 -10.05 10.27
CA LYS A 117 17.72 -11.45 10.57
C LYS A 117 18.93 -11.59 11.51
N LYS A 118 19.96 -10.74 11.34
CA LYS A 118 21.13 -10.73 12.22
C LYS A 118 20.79 -10.24 13.64
N LEU A 119 19.87 -9.28 13.76
CA LEU A 119 19.46 -8.70 15.04
C LEU A 119 18.44 -9.56 15.80
N MET A 120 17.67 -10.40 15.11
CA MET A 120 16.67 -11.29 15.72
C MET A 120 17.27 -12.47 16.51
N GLY A 121 18.59 -12.72 16.42
CA GLY A 121 19.27 -13.74 17.23
C GLY A 121 18.65 -15.15 17.09
N ASN A 122 18.68 -15.96 18.15
CA ASN A 122 18.14 -17.34 18.16
C ASN A 122 16.60 -17.42 18.27
N VAL A 123 15.86 -16.35 18.02
CA VAL A 123 14.39 -16.36 18.06
C VAL A 123 13.87 -16.87 16.70
N HIS A 124 13.39 -18.11 16.67
CA HIS A 124 12.86 -18.79 15.49
C HIS A 124 11.44 -18.27 15.16
#